data_AF-A0A2D6R6Y0-F1
#
_entry.id   AF-A0A2D6R6Y0-F1
#
_cell.length_a   1.000
_cell.length_b   1.000
_cell.length_c   1.000
_cell.angle_alpha   90.00
_cell.angle_beta   90.00
_cell.angle_gamma   90.00
#
_symmetry.space_group_name_H-M   'P 1'
#
loop_
_entity.id
_entity.type
_entity.pdbx_description
1 polymer ?
#
loop_
_entity_poly.entity_id
_entity_poly.type
_entity_poly.pdbx_seq_one_letter_code
_entity_poly.pdbx_strand_id
1 'polypeptide(L)' 'MQYTKYEKARMIGSRALQLSMGAPFLLKLSTEELEALKYDSIELALREFDEGVLPITVKRPNQAA' A
#
# COMPACT_ATOMS: atom_id res chain seq x y z
N MET A 1 -13.29 6.41 3.90
CA MET A 1 -12.92 7.67 3.22
C MET A 1 -12.76 7.38 1.73
N GLN A 2 -13.37 8.16 0.83
CA GLN A 2 -13.10 7.99 -0.61
C GLN A 2 -11.81 8.70 -1.00
N TYR A 3 -10.84 7.93 -1.50
CA TYR A 3 -9.63 8.44 -2.12
C TYR A 3 -9.90 8.71 -3.60
N THR A 4 -9.31 9.78 -4.14
CA THR A 4 -9.31 10.01 -5.59
C THR A 4 -8.43 8.98 -6.29
N LYS A 5 -8.62 8.79 -7.61
CA LYS A 5 -7.76 7.91 -8.41
C LYS A 5 -6.27 8.30 -8.31
N TYR A 6 -5.98 9.59 -8.14
CA TYR A 6 -4.61 10.10 -8.00
C TYR A 6 -4.03 9.81 -6.62
N GLU A 7 -4.82 9.98 -5.57
CA GLU A 7 -4.44 9.65 -4.20
C GLU A 7 -4.19 8.15 -4.06
N LYS A 8 -5.10 7.31 -4.58
CA LYS A 8 -4.94 5.85 -4.59
C LYS A 8 -3.64 5.44 -5.30
N ALA A 9 -3.39 5.96 -6.50
CA ALA A 9 -2.17 5.67 -7.24
C ALA A 9 -0.91 6.11 -6.49
N ARG A 10 -0.93 7.29 -5.85
CA ARG A 10 0.22 7.79 -5.08
C ARG A 10 0.48 6.96 -3.83
N MET A 11 -0.56 6.57 -3.11
CA MET A 11 -0.45 5.72 -1.91
C MET A 11 0.19 4.37 -2.24
N ILE A 12 -0.31 3.69 -3.28
CA ILE A 12 0.22 2.40 -3.72
C ILE A 12 1.67 2.55 -4.19
N GLY A 13 1.98 3.54 -5.04
CA GLY A 13 3.33 3.74 -5.54
C GLY A 13 4.35 4.06 -4.43
N SER A 14 3.96 4.91 -3.46
CA SER A 14 4.81 5.20 -2.31
C SER A 14 5.02 3.98 -1.41
N ARG A 15 4.00 3.13 -1.22
CA ARG A 15 4.15 1.91 -0.44
C ARG A 15 4.99 0.85 -1.16
N ALA A 16 4.79 0.66 -2.45
CA ALA A 16 5.58 -0.27 -3.26
C ALA A 16 7.08 0.08 -3.17
N LEU A 17 7.43 1.36 -3.19
CA LEU A 17 8.82 1.79 -2.98
C LEU A 17 9.35 1.38 -1.60
N GLN A 18 8.56 1.55 -0.53
CA GLN A 18 8.97 1.14 0.82
C GLN A 18 9.22 -0.38 0.88
N LEU A 19 8.34 -1.18 0.29
CA LEU A 19 8.48 -2.63 0.24
C LEU A 19 9.73 -3.06 -0.54
N SER A 20 10.01 -2.42 -1.68
CA SER A 20 11.25 -2.64 -2.44
C SER A 20 12.51 -2.28 -1.65
N MET A 21 12.42 -1.37 -0.67
CA MET A 21 13.51 -1.02 0.23
C MET A 21 13.64 -1.98 1.44
N GLY A 22 12.86 -3.05 1.48
CA GLY A 22 12.89 -4.04 2.57
C GLY A 22 12.07 -3.62 3.80
N ALA A 23 11.15 -2.67 3.66
CA ALA A 23 10.23 -2.35 4.74
C ALA A 23 9.30 -3.55 5.03
N PRO A 24 8.95 -3.79 6.30
CA PRO A 24 8.02 -4.86 6.64
C PRO A 24 6.62 -4.56 6.11
N PHE A 25 5.97 -5.59 5.56
CA PHE A 25 4.54 -5.57 5.23
C PHE A 25 3.71 -5.89 6.47
N LEU A 26 2.52 -5.27 6.57
CA LEU A 26 1.60 -5.44 7.70
C LEU A 26 0.53 -6.52 7.44
N LEU A 27 0.44 -7.02 6.21
CA LEU A 27 -0.45 -8.13 5.88
C LEU A 27 0.00 -9.41 6.56
N LYS A 28 -0.97 -10.18 7.04
CA LYS A 28 -0.76 -11.58 7.41
C LYS A 28 -0.84 -12.46 6.17
N LEU A 29 0.13 -12.32 5.27
CA LEU A 29 0.25 -13.22 4.11
C LEU A 29 0.84 -14.55 4.58
N SER A 30 0.27 -15.66 4.13
CA SER A 30 0.93 -16.95 4.26
C SER A 30 2.14 -17.02 3.32
N THR A 31 3.11 -17.89 3.61
CA THR A 31 4.30 -18.09 2.77
C THR A 31 3.93 -18.45 1.33
N GLU A 32 2.84 -19.17 1.14
CA GLU A 32 2.28 -19.57 -0.15
C GLU A 32 1.79 -18.37 -0.97
N GLU A 33 1.16 -17.38 -0.31
CA GLU A 33 0.70 -16.16 -0.98
C GLU A 33 1.87 -15.25 -1.37
N LEU A 34 2.91 -15.18 -0.54
CA LEU A 34 4.13 -14.42 -0.87
C LEU A 34 4.86 -15.00 -2.08
N GLU A 35 4.98 -16.34 -2.15
CA GLU A 35 5.56 -17.03 -3.31
C GLU A 35 4.70 -16.89 -4.56
N ALA A 36 3.37 -16.98 -4.44
CA ALA A 36 2.45 -16.78 -5.55
C ALA A 36 2.54 -15.37 -6.16
N LEU A 37 2.76 -14.36 -5.31
CA LEU A 37 2.94 -12.96 -5.71
C LEU A 37 4.36 -12.65 -6.19
N LYS A 38 5.28 -13.63 -6.19
CA LYS A 38 6.69 -13.48 -6.57
C LYS A 38 7.39 -12.32 -5.84
N TYR A 39 6.93 -11.98 -4.64
CA TYR A 39 7.44 -10.83 -3.88
C TYR A 39 7.35 -9.49 -4.64
N ASP A 40 6.37 -9.33 -5.54
CA ASP A 40 6.19 -8.07 -6.26
C ASP A 40 5.66 -6.98 -5.29
N SER A 41 6.46 -5.93 -5.14
CA SER A 41 6.17 -4.81 -4.25
C SER A 41 4.87 -4.07 -4.58
N ILE A 42 4.47 -4.03 -5.86
CA ILE A 42 3.25 -3.34 -6.30
C ILE A 42 2.03 -4.16 -5.90
N GLU A 43 2.05 -5.47 -6.15
CA GLU A 43 0.96 -6.38 -5.77
C GLU A 43 0.79 -6.43 -4.24
N LEU A 44 1.89 -6.45 -3.50
CA LEU A 44 1.86 -6.39 -2.05
C LEU A 44 1.22 -5.08 -1.54
N ALA A 45 1.60 -3.94 -2.13
CA ALA A 45 1.01 -2.65 -1.78
C ALA A 45 -0.48 -2.56 -2.15
N LEU A 46 -0.90 -3.21 -3.25
CA LEU A 46 -2.31 -3.30 -3.64
C LEU A 46 -3.12 -4.10 -2.62
N ARG A 47 -2.63 -5.28 -2.22
CA ARG A 47 -3.28 -6.07 -1.17
C ARG A 47 -3.36 -5.32 0.16
N GLU A 48 -2.30 -4.62 0.57
CA GLU A 48 -2.31 -3.81 1.80
C GLU A 48 -3.34 -2.68 1.73
N PHE A 49 -3.52 -2.09 0.55
CA PHE A 49 -4.54 -1.08 0.33
C PHE A 49 -5.95 -1.66 0.39
N ASP A 50 -6.18 -2.82 -0.23
CA ASP A 50 -7.49 -3.47 -0.28
C ASP A 50 -7.92 -4.03 1.09
N GLU A 51 -6.98 -4.51 1.92
CA GLU A 51 -7.25 -4.86 3.33
C GLU A 51 -7.36 -3.64 4.25
N GLY A 52 -7.01 -2.44 3.77
CA GLY A 52 -7.08 -1.20 4.55
C GLY A 52 -6.03 -1.08 5.66
N VAL A 53 -4.96 -1.89 5.60
CA VAL A 53 -3.84 -1.89 6.56
C VAL A 53 -2.67 -0.99 6.13
N LEU A 54 -2.79 -0.34 4.97
CA LEU A 54 -1.75 0.51 4.41
C LEU A 54 -1.35 1.66 5.38
N PRO A 55 -0.08 1.73 5.84
CA PRO A 55 0.36 2.71 6.83
C PRO A 55 0.65 4.09 6.22
N ILE A 56 -0.21 4.56 5.31
CA ILE A 56 -0.07 5.84 4.62
C ILE A 56 -1.40 6.59 4.72
N THR A 57 -1.33 7.85 5.13
CA THR A 57 -2.51 8.74 5.18
C THR A 57 -2.33 9.90 4.20
N VAL A 58 -3.42 10.30 3.56
CA VAL A 58 -3.43 11.46 2.67
C VAL A 58 -3.77 12.70 3.47
N LYS A 59 -2.84 13.66 3.52
CA LYS A 59 -3.10 15.00 4.07
C LYS A 59 -3.47 15.95 2.94
N ARG A 60 -4.71 16.43 2.94
CA ARG A 60 -5.20 17.42 1.97
C ARG A 60 -4.95 18.83 2.50
N PRO A 61 -4.17 19.68 1.79
CA PRO A 61 -3.83 21.02 2.29
C PRO A 61 -5.02 21.99 2.36
N ASN A 62 -6.07 21.79 1.54
CA ASN A 62 -7.22 22.68 1.45
C ASN A 62 -8.45 22.26 2.27
N GLN A 63 -8.34 21.24 3.12
CA GLN A 63 -9.38 20.98 4.12
C GLN A 63 -8.99 21.77 5.36
N ALA A 64 -9.56 22.98 5.49
CA ALA A 64 -9.51 23.75 6.72
C ALA A 64 -9.95 22.85 7.89
N ALA A 65 -9.17 22.92 8.97
CA ALA A 65 -9.47 22.24 10.23
C ALA A 65 -10.80 22.72 10.81
#